data_AF-A0A7C0UYB3-F1
#
_entry.id   AF-A0A7C0UYB3-F1
#
_cell.length_a   1.000
_cell.length_b   1.000
_cell.length_c   1.000
_cell.angle_alpha   90.00
_cell.angle_beta   90.00
_cell.angle_gamma   90.00
#
_symmetry.space_group_name_H-M   'P 1'
#
loop_
_entity.id
_entity.type
_entity.pdbx_description
1 polymer ?
#
loop_
_entity_poly.entity_id
_entity_poly.type
_entity_poly.pdbx_seq_one_letter_code
_entity_poly.pdbx_strand_id
1 'polypeptide(L)'
;MKGINLSVNSVIIIALAILVLVLLSYLFITGTRPLVSAKYENALNRGCKIYLQTNQSTDSIMIGDINGDANPDSLLTACRLYYLNKTMGAEECGKRCRERFPFS
;
A
#
# COMPACT_ATOMS: atom_id res chain seq x y z
N MET A 1 -18.16 -21.27 -45.45
CA MET A 1 -17.27 -21.06 -44.29
C MET A 1 -16.35 -22.27 -44.19
N LYS A 2 -15.02 -22.10 -44.36
CA LYS A 2 -14.07 -23.21 -44.19
C LYS A 2 -13.85 -23.41 -42.69
N GLY A 3 -14.32 -24.54 -42.16
CA GLY A 3 -14.08 -24.93 -40.77
C GLY A 3 -12.59 -25.24 -40.57
N ILE A 4 -11.97 -24.59 -39.59
CA ILE A 4 -10.61 -24.91 -39.17
C ILE A 4 -10.70 -26.19 -38.35
N ASN A 5 -10.16 -27.29 -38.88
CA ASN A 5 -10.19 -28.58 -38.20
C ASN A 5 -9.00 -28.64 -37.24
N LEU A 6 -9.23 -28.27 -35.98
CA LEU A 6 -8.21 -28.29 -34.94
C LEU A 6 -8.12 -29.68 -34.32
N SER A 7 -6.89 -30.15 -34.06
CA SER A 7 -6.70 -31.34 -33.25
C SER A 7 -7.14 -31.05 -31.81
N VAL A 8 -7.66 -32.08 -31.13
CA VAL A 8 -8.16 -31.97 -29.76
C VAL A 8 -7.10 -31.37 -28.82
N ASN A 9 -5.83 -31.74 -29.00
CA ASN A 9 -4.71 -31.20 -28.23
C ASN A 9 -4.57 -29.67 -28.38
N SER A 10 -4.70 -29.16 -29.61
CA SER A 10 -4.63 -27.71 -29.86
C SER A 10 -5.77 -26.96 -29.19
N VAL A 11 -6.98 -27.54 -29.18
CA VAL A 11 -8.14 -26.94 -28.50
C VAL A 11 -7.92 -26.86 -26.99
N ILE A 12 -7.38 -27.93 -26.39
CA ILE A 12 -7.08 -27.98 -24.94
C ILE A 12 -6.05 -26.92 -24.57
N ILE A 13 -4.97 -26.79 -25.35
CA ILE A 13 -3.91 -25.80 -25.10
C ILE A 13 -4.48 -24.37 -25.16
N ILE A 14 -5.30 -24.07 -26.18
CA ILE A 14 -5.93 -22.76 -26.32
C ILE A 14 -6.85 -22.47 -25.13
N ALA A 15 -7.67 -23.44 -24.71
CA ALA A 15 -8.55 -23.27 -23.56
C ALA A 15 -7.78 -22.99 -22.25
N LEU A 16 -6.69 -23.72 -22.00
CA LEU A 16 -5.82 -23.50 -20.85
C LEU A 16 -5.13 -22.13 -20.90
N ALA A 17 -4.64 -21.72 -22.07
CA ALA A 17 -4.01 -20.41 -22.24
C ALA A 17 -4.99 -19.27 -21.94
N ILE A 18 -6.23 -19.37 -22.42
CA ILE A 18 -7.28 -18.39 -22.15
C ILE A 18 -7.61 -18.36 -20.66
N LEU A 19 -7.76 -19.51 -20.01
CA LEU A 19 -8.00 -19.60 -18.56
C LEU A 19 -6.90 -18.89 -17.76
N VAL A 20 -5.64 -19.15 -18.08
CA VAL A 20 -4.49 -18.52 -17.42
C VAL A 20 -4.50 -17.01 -17.63
N LEU A 21 -4.77 -16.53 -18.85
CA LEU A 21 -4.86 -15.09 -19.15
C LEU A 21 -6.01 -14.42 -18.38
N VAL A 22 -7.14 -15.09 -18.23
CA VAL A 22 -8.27 -14.57 -17.42
C VAL A 22 -7.89 -14.48 -15.94
N LEU A 23 -7.21 -15.50 -15.39
CA LEU A 23 -6.74 -15.47 -14.00
C LEU A 23 -5.71 -14.35 -13.77
N LEU A 24 -4.75 -14.17 -14.69
CA LEU A 24 -3.77 -13.10 -14.61
C LEU A 24 -4.43 -11.73 -14.69
N SER A 25 -5.35 -11.51 -15.65
CA SER A 25 -6.04 -10.22 -15.76
C SER A 25 -6.88 -9.91 -14.51
N TYR A 26 -7.55 -10.91 -13.93
CA TYR A 26 -8.25 -10.77 -12.66
C TYR A 26 -7.32 -10.36 -11.51
N LEU A 27 -6.15 -10.99 -11.40
CA LEU A 27 -5.12 -10.63 -10.40
C LEU A 27 -4.61 -9.20 -10.60
N PHE A 28 -4.37 -8.76 -11.84
CA PHE A 28 -3.93 -7.38 -12.10
C PHE A 28 -5.02 -6.34 -11.82
N ILE A 29 -6.29 -6.64 -12.12
CA ILE A 29 -7.44 -5.74 -11.84
C ILE A 29 -7.66 -5.61 -10.33
N THR A 30 -7.53 -6.71 -9.58
CA THR A 30 -7.77 -6.72 -8.13
C THR A 30 -6.53 -6.29 -7.31
N GLY A 31 -5.33 -6.45 -7.86
CA GLY A 31 -4.07 -6.56 -7.11
C GLY A 31 -3.21 -5.30 -6.94
N THR A 32 -3.66 -4.09 -7.28
CA THR A 32 -2.84 -2.86 -7.11
C THR A 32 -3.06 -2.12 -5.79
N ARG A 33 -4.08 -2.50 -5.01
CA ARG A 33 -4.33 -1.94 -3.66
C ARG A 33 -3.15 -2.04 -2.67
N PRO A 34 -2.34 -3.13 -2.61
CA PRO A 34 -1.28 -3.25 -1.60
C PRO A 34 -0.12 -2.24 -1.77
N LEU A 35 0.10 -1.70 -2.98
CA LEU A 35 1.24 -0.81 -3.24
C LEU A 35 1.08 0.56 -2.55
N VAL A 36 -0.14 1.10 -2.55
CA VAL A 36 -0.44 2.37 -1.87
C VAL A 36 -0.33 2.22 -0.35
N SER A 37 -0.81 1.09 0.18
CA SER A 37 -0.70 0.77 1.60
C SER A 37 0.76 0.59 2.03
N ALA A 38 1.59 -0.08 1.21
CA ALA A 38 3.01 -0.26 1.49
C ALA A 38 3.80 1.07 1.51
N LYS A 39 3.44 2.05 0.67
CA LYS A 39 4.05 3.39 0.70
C LYS A 39 3.81 4.06 2.06
N TYR A 40 2.56 4.11 2.49
CA TYR A 40 2.18 4.76 3.75
C TYR A 40 2.73 4.01 4.96
N GLU A 41 2.76 2.68 4.91
CA GLU A 41 3.32 1.86 5.99
C GLU A 41 4.81 2.12 6.21
N ASN A 42 5.59 2.22 5.13
CA ASN A 42 7.02 2.51 5.23
C ASN A 42 7.29 3.90 5.81
N ALA A 43 6.52 4.90 5.37
CA ALA A 43 6.62 6.27 5.89
C ALA A 43 6.24 6.33 7.37
N LEU A 44 5.14 5.67 7.75
CA LEU A 44 4.68 5.55 9.13
C LEU A 44 5.73 4.87 10.02
N ASN A 45 6.30 3.74 9.58
CA ASN A 45 7.31 3.01 10.34
C ASN A 45 8.58 3.85 10.56
N ARG A 46 9.04 4.61 9.56
CA ARG A 46 10.20 5.52 9.72
C ARG A 46 9.89 6.64 10.70
N GLY A 47 8.76 7.32 10.53
CA GLY A 47 8.39 8.43 11.40
C GLY A 47 8.14 7.97 12.83
N CYS A 48 7.47 6.83 13.04
CA CYS A 48 7.25 6.26 14.37
C CYS A 48 8.57 5.91 15.09
N LYS A 49 9.58 5.41 14.37
CA LYS A 49 10.91 5.19 14.98
C LYS A 49 11.55 6.49 15.46
N ILE A 50 11.48 7.55 14.64
CA ILE A 50 11.99 8.88 15.03
C ILE A 50 11.19 9.40 16.23
N TYR A 51 9.86 9.27 16.21
CA TYR A 51 8.98 9.66 17.32
C TYR A 51 9.37 8.99 18.63
N LEU A 52 9.65 7.69 18.62
CA LEU A 52 10.02 6.95 19.82
C LEU A 52 11.42 7.32 20.32
N GLN A 53 12.32 7.73 19.43
CA GLN A 53 13.67 8.18 19.78
C GLN A 53 13.73 9.62 20.29
N THR A 54 12.95 10.53 19.70
CA THR A 54 13.05 11.98 20.00
C THR A 54 11.91 12.47 20.89
N ASN A 55 10.82 11.71 21.01
CA ASN A 55 9.58 12.08 21.68
C ASN A 55 9.01 13.44 21.22
N GLN A 56 9.37 13.87 20.00
CA GLN A 56 8.87 15.09 19.39
C GLN A 56 7.41 14.91 18.96
N SER A 57 6.69 16.02 18.81
CA SER A 57 5.31 15.96 18.32
C SER A 57 5.25 15.43 16.88
N THR A 58 4.25 14.62 16.56
CA THR A 58 4.16 13.90 15.28
C THR A 58 3.93 14.81 14.06
N ASP A 59 3.50 16.05 14.26
CA ASP A 59 3.41 17.11 13.26
C ASP A 59 4.75 17.76 12.94
N SER A 60 5.72 17.69 13.86
CA SER A 60 7.08 18.26 13.69
C SER A 60 8.05 17.32 12.98
N ILE A 61 7.76 16.02 12.94
CA ILE A 61 8.61 15.00 12.33
C ILE A 61 8.34 14.94 10.83
N MET A 62 9.19 15.55 10.01
CA MET A 62 9.09 15.51 8.56
C MET A 62 9.74 14.24 8.00
N ILE A 63 9.02 13.52 7.14
CA ILE A 63 9.43 12.21 6.61
C ILE A 63 9.54 12.16 5.08
N GLY A 64 9.15 13.24 4.39
CA GLY A 64 9.24 13.40 2.93
C GLY A 64 7.88 13.53 2.26
N ASP A 65 7.83 13.58 0.93
CA ASP A 65 6.57 13.68 0.17
C ASP A 65 5.88 12.30 0.04
N ILE A 66 4.81 12.12 0.82
CA ILE A 66 4.04 10.88 0.92
C ILE A 66 2.78 10.97 0.07
N ASN A 67 2.17 12.15 -0.02
CA ASN A 67 0.89 12.36 -0.68
C ASN A 67 1.03 12.73 -2.18
N GLY A 68 2.24 13.08 -2.63
CA GLY A 68 2.57 13.46 -4.01
C GLY A 68 2.35 14.94 -4.35
N ASP A 69 2.24 15.83 -3.37
CA ASP A 69 1.98 17.26 -3.56
C ASP A 69 3.26 18.11 -3.69
N ALA A 70 4.42 17.48 -3.78
CA ALA A 70 5.75 18.09 -3.84
C ALA A 70 6.15 18.89 -2.57
N ASN A 71 5.38 18.79 -1.48
CA ASN A 71 5.76 19.33 -0.18
C ASN A 71 6.16 18.21 0.79
N PRO A 72 7.04 18.49 1.77
CA PRO A 72 7.33 17.53 2.82
C PRO A 72 6.12 17.25 3.70
N ASP A 73 5.75 15.98 3.85
CA ASP A 73 4.73 15.53 4.78
C ASP A 73 5.34 15.19 6.15
N SER A 74 4.53 15.41 7.19
CA SER A 74 4.84 15.01 8.56
C SER A 74 4.41 13.57 8.86
N LEU A 75 4.90 13.02 9.98
CA LEU A 75 4.41 11.76 10.54
C LEU A 75 2.90 11.80 10.79
N LEU A 76 2.35 12.94 11.21
CA LEU A 76 0.91 13.09 11.35
C LEU A 76 0.18 12.88 10.02
N THR A 77 0.72 13.40 8.91
CA THR A 77 0.14 13.15 7.58
C THR A 77 0.20 11.66 7.21
N ALA A 78 1.33 10.99 7.47
CA ALA A 78 1.44 9.54 7.24
C ALA A 78 0.41 8.74 8.03
N CYS A 79 0.19 9.08 9.30
CA CYS A 79 -0.85 8.49 10.15
C CYS A 79 -2.26 8.67 9.55
N ARG A 80 -2.59 9.90 9.11
CA ARG A 80 -3.90 10.20 8.49
C ARG A 80 -4.13 9.42 7.22
N LEU A 81 -3.09 9.25 6.40
CA LEU A 81 -3.15 8.49 5.15
C LEU A 81 -3.24 6.98 5.39
N TYR A 82 -2.45 6.45 6.33
CA TYR A 82 -2.43 5.01 6.63
C TYR A 82 -3.74 4.54 7.28
N TYR A 83 -4.26 5.28 8.27
CA TYR A 83 -5.51 4.94 8.96
C TYR A 83 -6.77 5.47 8.27
N LEU A 84 -6.61 6.16 7.13
CA LEU A 84 -7.71 6.84 6.41
C LEU A 84 -8.54 7.78 7.31
N ASN A 85 -7.91 8.36 8.33
CA ASN A 85 -8.55 9.25 9.30
C ASN A 85 -7.94 10.66 9.19
N LYS A 86 -8.59 11.55 8.44
CA LYS A 86 -8.11 12.93 8.20
C LYS A 86 -8.10 13.81 9.45
N THR A 87 -8.96 13.51 10.43
CA THR A 87 -9.09 14.28 11.67
C THR A 87 -8.21 13.76 12.80
N MET A 88 -7.38 12.74 12.54
CA MET A 88 -6.44 12.21 13.53
C MET A 88 -5.55 13.33 14.07
N GLY A 89 -5.47 13.39 15.40
CA GLY A 89 -4.61 14.33 16.14
C GLY A 89 -3.20 13.79 16.35
N ALA A 90 -2.28 14.68 16.72
CA ALA A 90 -0.87 14.33 16.92
C ALA A 90 -0.66 13.30 18.04
N GLU A 91 -1.40 13.43 19.14
CA GLU A 91 -1.36 12.50 20.28
C GLU A 91 -1.88 11.11 19.91
N GLU A 92 -2.99 11.04 19.16
CA GLU A 92 -3.54 9.76 18.71
C GLU A 92 -2.53 9.03 17.83
N CYS A 93 -1.89 9.72 16.88
CA CYS A 93 -0.83 9.16 16.04
C CYS A 93 0.35 8.65 16.89
N GLY A 94 0.80 9.42 17.89
CA GLY A 94 1.86 8.99 18.80
C GLY A 94 1.49 7.75 19.63
N LYS A 95 0.24 7.64 20.07
CA LYS A 95 -0.29 6.45 20.76
C LYS A 95 -0.25 5.23 19.82
N ARG A 96 -0.69 5.37 18.57
CA ARG A 96 -0.62 4.31 17.56
C ARG A 96 0.82 3.85 17.30
N CYS A 97 1.78 4.79 17.27
CA CYS A 97 3.20 4.44 17.13
C CYS A 97 3.70 3.58 18.30
N ARG A 98 3.35 3.92 19.55
CA ARG A 98 3.68 3.11 20.73
C ARG A 98 3.02 1.73 20.71
N GLU A 99 1.76 1.66 20.31
CA GLU A 99 1.04 0.39 20.15
C GLU A 99 1.67 -0.49 19.06
N ARG A 100 2.20 0.12 17.99
CA ARG A 100 2.87 -0.59 16.88
C ARG A 100 4.27 -1.07 17.23
N PHE A 101 4.99 -0.34 18.08
CA PHE A 101 6.35 -0.65 18.51
C PHE A 101 6.45 -0.71 20.04
N PRO A 102 5.88 -1.73 20.69
CA PRO A 102 5.81 -1.82 22.15
C PRO A 102 7.17 -2.03 22.84
N PHE A 103 8.23 -2.38 22.08
CA PHE A 103 9.57 -2.68 22.59
C PHE A 103 10.65 -1.74 22.04
N SER A 104 10.26 -0.62 21.44
CA SER A 104 11.19 0.37 20.86
C SER A 104 11.63 1.41 21.86
#